data_AF-A0ABD3KNH9-F1
#
_entry.id   AF-A0ABD3KNH9-F1
#
_cell.length_a   1.000
_cell.length_b   1.000
_cell.length_c   1.000
_cell.angle_alpha   90.00
_cell.angle_beta   90.00
_cell.angle_gamma   90.00
#
_symmetry.space_group_name_H-M   'P 1'
#
loop_
_entity.id
_entity.type
_entity.pdbx_description
1 polymer ?
#
loop_
_entity_poly.entity_id
_entity_poly.type
_entity_poly.pdbx_seq_one_letter_code
_entity_poly.pdbx_strand_id
1 'polypeptide(L)'
;MQRSRIKVLLVSSEEVSMLKNIATAFGVIQPDSDALVITGEKFQSSSVDKKMDMATRFSVMGNSLPKDRLLVLGCLKIQGHKVAVVGNRTNDIPMLKAADVGLTFATRSTDIARRSTNIVITEGNFTSI
;
A
#
# COMPACT_ATOMS: atom_id res chain seq x y z
N MET A 1 -5.56 -8.75 -20.56
CA MET A 1 -4.68 -7.89 -19.76
C MET A 1 -3.37 -8.62 -19.53
N GLN A 2 -2.26 -8.04 -19.97
CA GLN A 2 -0.91 -8.57 -19.79
C GLN A 2 -0.65 -8.73 -18.29
N ARG A 3 -0.26 -9.93 -17.81
CA ARG A 3 0.16 -10.15 -16.42
C ARG A 3 1.42 -9.33 -16.18
N SER A 4 1.27 -8.07 -15.78
CA SER A 4 2.37 -7.28 -15.27
C SER A 4 2.88 -7.95 -13.99
N ARG A 5 4.20 -7.98 -13.78
CA ARG A 5 4.82 -8.51 -12.55
C ARG A 5 4.59 -7.61 -11.33
N ILE A 6 3.49 -6.84 -11.32
CA ILE A 6 3.19 -5.82 -10.33
C ILE A 6 2.21 -6.43 -9.33
N LYS A 7 2.59 -6.41 -8.06
CA LYS A 7 1.70 -6.77 -6.96
C LYS A 7 1.16 -5.50 -6.31
N VAL A 8 -0.15 -5.42 -6.19
CA VAL A 8 -0.83 -4.34 -5.46
C VAL A 8 -1.05 -4.77 -4.02
N LEU A 9 -0.66 -3.92 -3.08
CA LEU A 9 -0.92 -4.08 -1.65
C LEU A 9 -1.82 -2.94 -1.18
N LEU A 10 -2.95 -3.26 -0.56
CA LEU A 10 -3.84 -2.27 0.03
C LEU A 10 -3.62 -2.21 1.54
N VAL A 11 -3.09 -1.09 2.03
CA VAL A 11 -2.70 -0.91 3.44
C VAL A 11 -3.33 0.36 4.00
N SER A 12 -4.15 0.25 5.04
CA SER A 12 -4.86 1.41 5.63
C SER A 12 -5.11 1.28 7.13
N SER A 13 -5.46 2.38 7.79
CA SER A 13 -5.93 2.39 9.19
C SER A 13 -7.39 1.96 9.34
N GLU A 14 -8.14 1.90 8.22
CA GLU A 14 -9.52 1.43 8.22
C GLU A 14 -9.63 -0.02 8.69
N GLU A 15 -10.82 -0.37 9.15
CA GLU A 15 -11.14 -1.71 9.62
C GLU A 15 -10.97 -2.75 8.49
N VAL A 16 -10.49 -3.94 8.85
CA VAL A 16 -10.13 -4.99 7.89
C VAL A 16 -11.30 -5.36 6.97
N SER A 17 -12.52 -5.50 7.50
CA SER A 17 -13.68 -5.89 6.68
C SER A 17 -14.03 -4.82 5.64
N MET A 18 -13.98 -3.54 6.02
CA MET A 18 -14.15 -2.42 5.08
C MET A 18 -13.08 -2.44 3.99
N LEU A 19 -11.81 -2.64 4.38
CA LEU A 19 -10.69 -2.63 3.44
C LEU A 19 -10.74 -3.83 2.49
N LYS A 20 -11.22 -4.99 2.96
CA LYS A 20 -11.48 -6.17 2.14
C LYS A 20 -12.55 -5.87 1.08
N ASN A 21 -13.65 -5.22 1.46
CA ASN A 21 -14.72 -4.84 0.52
C ASN A 21 -14.20 -3.90 -0.57
N ILE A 22 -13.39 -2.90 -0.19
CA ILE A 22 -12.73 -1.98 -1.13
C ILE A 22 -11.79 -2.78 -2.05
N ALA A 23 -10.93 -3.64 -1.50
CA ALA A 23 -9.99 -4.44 -2.28
C ALA A 23 -10.70 -5.30 -3.34
N THR A 24 -11.83 -5.93 -2.98
CA THR A 24 -12.65 -6.70 -3.92
C THR A 24 -13.27 -5.81 -4.99
N ALA A 25 -13.87 -4.68 -4.61
CA ALA A 25 -14.52 -3.77 -5.55
C ALA A 25 -13.56 -3.19 -6.59
N PHE A 26 -12.29 -2.97 -6.23
CA PHE A 26 -11.25 -2.51 -7.14
C PHE A 26 -10.43 -3.63 -7.78
N GLY A 27 -10.80 -4.91 -7.57
CA GLY A 27 -10.13 -6.06 -8.17
C GLY A 27 -8.71 -6.35 -7.65
N VAL A 28 -8.34 -5.79 -6.50
CA VAL A 28 -7.05 -6.07 -5.81
C VAL A 28 -7.02 -7.52 -5.31
N ILE A 29 -8.17 -8.02 -4.87
CA ILE A 29 -8.39 -9.42 -4.49
C ILE A 29 -9.66 -9.94 -5.17
N GLN A 30 -9.71 -11.24 -5.45
CA GLN A 30 -10.94 -11.87 -5.94
C GLN A 30 -11.80 -12.30 -4.74
N PRO A 31 -13.15 -12.23 -4.82
CA PRO A 31 -14.05 -12.62 -3.74
C PRO A 31 -13.74 -14.01 -3.15
N ASP A 32 -13.44 -14.97 -4.01
CA ASP A 32 -13.21 -16.38 -3.67
C ASP A 32 -11.71 -16.76 -3.68
N SER A 33 -10.81 -15.78 -3.59
CA SER A 33 -9.37 -16.06 -3.53
C SER A 33 -8.87 -16.30 -2.10
N ASP A 34 -7.83 -17.12 -1.98
CA ASP A 34 -7.02 -17.28 -0.77
C ASP A 34 -6.11 -16.07 -0.50
N ALA A 35 -6.55 -14.86 -0.88
CA ALA A 35 -5.78 -13.65 -0.65
C ALA A 35 -5.57 -13.44 0.86
N LEU A 36 -4.31 -13.39 1.26
CA LEU A 36 -3.96 -13.20 2.67
C LEU A 36 -4.30 -11.77 3.11
N VAL A 37 -5.21 -11.67 4.08
CA VAL A 37 -5.63 -10.43 4.74
C VAL A 37 -5.14 -10.44 6.18
N ILE A 38 -4.53 -9.35 6.63
CA ILE A 38 -3.92 -9.23 7.96
C ILE A 38 -4.28 -7.91 8.65
N THR A 39 -3.97 -7.81 9.94
CA THR A 39 -3.99 -6.55 10.71
C THR A 39 -2.59 -5.99 10.87
N GLY A 40 -2.49 -4.67 11.08
CA GLY A 40 -1.23 -4.02 11.47
C GLY A 40 -0.62 -4.63 12.74
N GLU A 41 -1.44 -4.93 13.75
CA GLU A 41 -1.02 -5.60 14.98
C GLU A 41 -0.38 -6.97 14.74
N LYS A 42 -1.00 -7.82 13.90
CA LYS A 42 -0.46 -9.14 13.56
C LYS A 42 0.88 -9.02 12.83
N PHE A 43 1.01 -8.05 11.93
CA PHE A 43 2.27 -7.78 11.26
C PHE A 43 3.33 -7.31 12.26
N GLN A 44 3.01 -6.34 13.12
CA GLN A 44 3.92 -5.75 14.08
C GLN A 44 4.44 -6.76 15.11
N SER A 45 3.57 -7.63 15.62
CA SER A 45 3.89 -8.65 16.63
C SER A 45 4.67 -9.85 16.09
N SER A 46 4.79 -9.98 14.76
CA SER A 46 5.54 -11.07 14.14
C SER A 46 7.06 -10.91 14.27
N SER A 47 7.79 -12.03 14.22
CA SER A 47 9.26 -12.01 14.14
C SER A 47 9.74 -11.33 12.84
N VAL A 48 11.01 -10.94 12.80
CA VAL A 48 11.60 -10.30 11.62
C VAL A 48 11.43 -11.18 10.38
N ASP A 49 11.78 -12.47 10.45
CA ASP A 49 11.65 -13.39 9.30
C ASP A 49 10.20 -13.53 8.84
N LYS A 50 9.25 -13.60 9.78
CA LYS A 50 7.82 -13.67 9.45
C LYS A 50 7.33 -12.38 8.81
N LYS A 51 7.82 -11.20 9.23
CA LYS A 51 7.49 -9.92 8.59
C LYS A 51 7.98 -9.90 7.14
N MET A 52 9.20 -10.37 6.89
CA MET A 52 9.76 -10.46 5.54
C MET A 52 8.96 -11.39 4.64
N ASP A 53 8.57 -12.57 5.13
CA ASP A 53 7.66 -13.47 4.38
C ASP A 53 6.29 -12.82 4.13
N MET A 54 5.65 -12.33 5.20
CA MET A 54 4.31 -11.75 5.13
C MET A 54 4.24 -10.55 4.17
N ALA A 55 5.24 -9.66 4.18
CA ALA A 55 5.26 -8.45 3.34
C ALA A 55 5.08 -8.75 1.85
N THR A 56 5.59 -9.89 1.38
CA THR A 56 5.46 -10.32 -0.02
C THR A 56 4.20 -11.13 -0.31
N ARG A 57 3.45 -11.57 0.71
CA ARG A 57 2.35 -12.53 0.58
C ARG A 57 0.97 -11.92 0.79
N PHE A 58 0.79 -11.05 1.78
CA PHE A 58 -0.51 -10.41 2.01
C PHE A 58 -0.92 -9.52 0.83
N SER A 59 -2.22 -9.27 0.67
CA SER A 59 -2.76 -8.30 -0.30
C SER A 59 -3.48 -7.15 0.39
N VAL A 60 -4.04 -7.38 1.58
CA VAL A 60 -4.75 -6.37 2.38
C VAL A 60 -4.22 -6.33 3.81
N MET A 61 -3.94 -5.14 4.33
CA MET A 61 -3.62 -4.91 5.74
C MET A 61 -4.45 -3.75 6.30
N GLY A 62 -5.43 -4.09 7.14
CA GLY A 62 -6.27 -3.12 7.85
C GLY A 62 -5.73 -2.78 9.23
N ASN A 63 -6.36 -1.81 9.90
CA ASN A 63 -6.04 -1.36 11.25
C ASN A 63 -4.55 -1.01 11.43
N SER A 64 -3.91 -0.49 10.37
CA SER A 64 -2.48 -0.20 10.38
C SER A 64 -2.15 1.17 10.94
N LEU A 65 -1.12 1.21 11.78
CA LEU A 65 -0.49 2.44 12.24
C LEU A 65 0.53 2.94 11.21
N PRO A 66 0.89 4.24 11.19
CA PRO A 66 1.88 4.77 10.26
C PRO A 66 3.22 4.00 10.28
N LYS A 67 3.68 3.60 11.47
CA LYS A 67 4.89 2.79 11.64
C LYS A 67 4.80 1.42 10.96
N ASP A 68 3.63 0.79 10.95
CA ASP A 68 3.44 -0.54 10.37
C ASP A 68 3.59 -0.48 8.86
N ARG A 69 3.09 0.59 8.23
CA ARG A 69 3.19 0.83 6.78
C ARG A 69 4.64 1.03 6.35
N LEU A 70 5.40 1.80 7.14
CA LEU A 70 6.84 1.99 6.92
C LEU A 70 7.62 0.69 7.07
N LEU A 71 7.25 -0.16 8.03
CA LEU A 71 7.86 -1.49 8.18
C LEU A 71 7.59 -2.39 6.97
N VAL A 72 6.35 -2.42 6.46
CA VAL A 72 6.02 -3.16 5.23
C VAL A 72 6.89 -2.67 4.06
N LEU A 73 6.97 -1.36 3.85
CA LEU A 73 7.79 -0.76 2.80
C LEU A 73 9.26 -1.12 2.97
N GLY A 74 9.79 -1.06 4.19
CA GLY A 74 11.16 -1.46 4.50
C GLY A 74 11.43 -2.92 4.16
N CYS A 75 10.54 -3.84 4.56
CA CYS A 75 10.66 -5.27 4.24
C CYS A 75 10.73 -5.50 2.72
N LEU A 76 9.81 -4.91 1.96
CA LEU A 76 9.77 -5.04 0.50
C LEU A 76 11.06 -4.52 -0.15
N LYS A 77 11.55 -3.36 0.29
CA LYS A 77 12.79 -2.78 -0.25
C LYS A 77 14.02 -3.61 0.10
N ILE A 78 14.12 -4.14 1.33
CA ILE A 78 15.22 -5.05 1.72
C ILE A 78 15.22 -6.32 0.87
N GLN A 79 14.05 -6.81 0.46
CA GLN A 79 13.91 -7.96 -0.44
C GLN A 79 14.19 -7.62 -1.91
N GLY A 80 14.61 -6.39 -2.21
CA GLY A 80 14.98 -5.96 -3.56
C GLY A 80 13.81 -5.54 -4.44
N HIS A 81 12.58 -5.43 -3.90
CA HIS A 81 11.45 -4.92 -4.66
C HIS A 81 11.55 -3.41 -4.85
N LYS A 82 11.17 -2.94 -6.03
CA LYS A 82 10.91 -1.53 -6.30
C LYS A 82 9.48 -1.19 -5.88
N VAL A 83 9.34 -0.23 -4.97
CA VAL A 83 8.07 0.09 -4.34
C VAL A 83 7.58 1.45 -4.81
N ALA A 84 6.41 1.45 -5.44
CA ALA A 84 5.64 2.65 -5.68
C ALA A 84 4.60 2.82 -4.55
N VAL A 85 4.44 4.04 -4.02
CA VAL A 85 3.44 4.36 -3.00
C VAL A 85 2.52 5.43 -3.53
N VAL A 86 1.21 5.19 -3.39
CA VAL A 86 0.18 6.20 -3.62
C VAL A 86 -0.27 6.76 -2.27
N GLY A 87 -0.23 8.07 -2.11
CA GLY A 87 -0.66 8.77 -0.89
C GLY A 87 -1.26 10.13 -1.25
N ASN A 88 -2.04 10.72 -0.34
CA ASN A 88 -2.75 11.97 -0.64
C ASN A 88 -2.79 12.96 0.53
N ARG A 89 -2.46 12.54 1.75
CA ARG A 89 -2.46 13.38 2.94
C ARG A 89 -1.05 13.72 3.37
N THR A 90 -0.92 14.77 4.17
CA THR A 90 0.35 15.17 4.81
C THR A 90 0.96 14.02 5.63
N ASN A 91 0.11 13.20 6.27
CA ASN A 91 0.55 12.04 7.05
C ASN A 91 1.17 10.93 6.20
N ASP A 92 0.97 10.93 4.87
CA ASP A 92 1.52 9.92 3.97
C ASP A 92 2.93 10.31 3.46
N ILE A 93 3.39 11.55 3.71
CA ILE A 93 4.68 12.07 3.23
C ILE A 93 5.88 11.18 3.61
N PRO A 94 6.00 10.64 4.84
CA PRO A 94 7.12 9.76 5.18
C PRO A 94 7.19 8.52 4.26
N MET A 95 6.05 7.92 3.95
CA MET A 95 5.95 6.78 3.04
C MET A 95 6.26 7.18 1.59
N LEU A 96 5.71 8.31 1.14
CA LEU A 96 5.96 8.85 -0.21
C LEU A 96 7.45 9.11 -0.45
N LYS A 97 8.16 9.64 0.56
CA LYS A 97 9.61 9.88 0.49
C LYS A 97 10.45 8.61 0.61
N ALA A 98 9.98 7.62 1.36
CA ALA A 98 10.70 6.36 1.56
C ALA A 98 10.56 5.39 0.38
N ALA A 99 9.50 5.52 -0.42
CA ALA A 99 9.27 4.74 -1.63
C ALA A 99 10.36 4.98 -2.69
N ASP A 100 10.49 4.06 -3.66
CA ASP A 100 11.28 4.32 -4.86
C ASP A 100 10.57 5.36 -5.74
N VAL A 101 9.23 5.33 -5.77
CA VAL A 101 8.40 6.32 -6.46
C VAL A 101 7.17 6.65 -5.60
N GLY A 102 7.03 7.92 -5.20
CA GLY A 102 5.83 8.45 -4.57
C GLY A 102 4.88 9.07 -5.59
N LEU A 103 3.60 8.71 -5.50
CA LEU A 103 2.52 9.19 -6.38
C LEU A 103 1.42 9.87 -5.58
N THR A 104 0.87 10.94 -6.16
CA THR A 104 -0.30 11.67 -5.64
C THR A 104 -1.28 11.96 -6.77
N PHE A 105 -2.53 12.27 -6.44
CA PHE A 105 -3.52 12.77 -7.40
C PHE A 105 -3.67 14.29 -7.27
N ALA A 106 -3.70 15.01 -8.40
CA ALA A 106 -3.77 16.47 -8.45
C ALA A 106 -4.96 17.02 -7.66
N THR A 107 -6.15 16.46 -7.87
CA THR A 107 -7.41 16.95 -7.30
C THR A 107 -7.72 16.42 -5.89
N ARG A 108 -7.11 15.31 -5.47
CA ARG A 108 -7.44 14.59 -4.21
C ARG A 108 -6.38 14.67 -3.13
N SER A 109 -5.23 15.27 -3.42
CA SER A 109 -4.10 15.34 -2.49
C SER A 109 -3.91 16.74 -1.94
N THR A 110 -3.40 16.85 -0.72
CA THR A 110 -3.05 18.15 -0.13
C THR A 110 -1.91 18.79 -0.91
N ASP A 111 -1.83 20.12 -0.92
CA ASP A 111 -0.76 20.87 -1.58
C ASP A 111 0.63 20.42 -1.10
N ILE A 112 0.74 20.15 0.19
CA ILE A 112 1.99 19.68 0.82
C ILE A 112 2.34 18.27 0.34
N ALA A 113 1.35 17.36 0.22
CA ALA A 113 1.58 16.02 -0.31
C ALA A 113 2.04 16.07 -1.78
N ARG A 114 1.38 16.87 -2.63
CA ARG A 114 1.76 17.01 -4.06
C ARG A 114 3.17 17.55 -4.27
N ARG A 115 3.63 18.47 -3.41
CA ARG A 115 5.01 19.00 -3.46
C ARG A 115 6.06 18.01 -2.96
N SER A 116 5.64 16.91 -2.35
CA SER A 116 6.52 15.92 -1.72
C SER A 116 6.63 14.60 -2.50
N THR A 117 6.04 14.52 -3.70
CA THR A 117 6.01 13.31 -4.54
C THR A 117 6.81 13.44 -5.82
N ASN A 118 7.11 12.30 -6.43
CA ASN A 118 7.79 12.23 -7.71
C ASN A 118 6.81 12.44 -8.87
N ILE A 119 5.59 11.93 -8.75
CA ILE A 119 4.58 11.93 -9.80
C ILE A 119 3.26 12.46 -9.26
N VAL A 120 2.65 13.39 -10.01
CA VAL A 120 1.30 13.89 -9.78
C VAL A 120 0.42 13.43 -10.94
N ILE A 121 -0.55 12.58 -10.65
CA ILE A 121 -1.56 12.10 -11.60
C ILE A 121 -2.61 13.20 -11.76
N THR A 122 -2.69 13.78 -12.95
CA THR A 122 -3.56 14.92 -13.26
C THR A 122 -5.02 14.50 -13.44
N GLU A 123 -5.25 13.38 -14.12
CA GLU A 123 -6.56 12.79 -14.37
C GLU A 123 -6.47 11.26 -14.33
N GLY A 124 -7.52 10.59 -13.84
CA GLY A 124 -7.56 9.13 -13.72
C GLY A 124 -8.06 8.63 -12.37
N ASN A 125 -8.32 7.33 -12.28
CA ASN A 125 -8.67 6.65 -11.04
C ASN A 125 -7.61 5.56 -10.75
N PHE A 126 -7.75 4.82 -9.65
CA PHE A 126 -6.79 3.75 -9.33
C PHE A 126 -6.69 2.68 -10.44
N THR A 127 -7.74 2.48 -11.24
CA THR A 127 -7.71 1.52 -12.36
C THR A 127 -6.86 2.00 -13.55
N SER A 128 -6.40 3.25 -13.54
CA SER A 128 -5.50 3.81 -14.55
C SER A 128 -4.01 3.55 -14.26
N ILE A 129 -3.68 2.93 -13.12
CA ILE A 129 -2.32 2.58 -12.66
C ILE A 129 -2.17 1.05 -12.71
#